data_AF-A0A973JSV3-F1
#
_entry.id   AF-A0A973JSV3-F1
#
_cell.length_a   1.000
_cell.length_b   1.000
_cell.length_c   1.000
_cell.angle_alpha   90.00
_cell.angle_beta   90.00
_cell.angle_gamma   90.00
#
_symmetry.space_group_name_H-M   'P 1'
#
loop_
_entity.id
_entity.type
_entity.pdbx_description
1 polymer ?
#
loop_
_entity_poly.entity_id
_entity_poly.type
_entity_poly.pdbx_seq_one_letter_code
_entity_poly.pdbx_strand_id
1 'polypeptide(L)'
;MQNKVILLSGKSATGKSASLQKIKNPEGVLYLNCEAGKPLPFNHKFNERIITDPLTVPGWIEAWSKKEEIHTIVVDSLSFMMEQYESQYVIPATNGMKAWGNYAQ
;
A
#
# COMPACT_ATOMS: atom_id res chain seq x y z
N MET A 1 11.01 20.00 -4.58
CA MET A 1 9.99 19.80 -3.52
C MET A 1 10.42 18.62 -2.66
N GLN A 2 10.25 18.70 -1.34
CA GLN A 2 10.62 17.59 -0.45
C GLN A 2 9.49 16.56 -0.42
N ASN A 3 9.80 15.28 -0.66
CA ASN A 3 8.82 14.20 -0.55
C ASN A 3 8.41 14.05 0.92
N LYS A 4 7.11 14.05 1.17
CA LYS A 4 6.54 13.87 2.51
C LYS A 4 5.95 12.47 2.61
N VAL A 5 6.32 11.76 3.67
CA VAL A 5 5.70 10.49 4.03
C VAL A 5 4.69 10.75 5.14
N ILE A 6 3.46 10.26 4.97
CA ILE A 6 2.36 10.45 5.91
C ILE A 6 1.79 9.08 6.27
N LEU A 7 1.67 8.79 7.55
CA LEU A 7 0.96 7.61 8.05
C LEU A 7 -0.44 8.04 8.51
N LEU A 8 -1.46 7.58 7.79
CA LEU A 8 -2.86 7.69 8.24
C LEU A 8 -3.26 6.42 8.99
N SER A 9 -3.38 6.51 10.32
CA SER A 9 -3.77 5.41 11.19
C SER A 9 -5.07 5.72 11.94
N GLY A 10 -5.76 4.67 12.39
CA GLY A 10 -7.04 4.75 13.07
C GLY A 10 -7.75 3.41 13.10
N LYS A 11 -8.77 3.29 13.95
CA LYS A 11 -9.60 2.08 14.05
C LYS A 11 -10.23 1.73 12.71
N SER A 12 -10.65 0.47 12.55
CA SER A 12 -11.38 0.06 11.34
C SER A 12 -12.66 0.90 11.19
N ALA A 13 -13.08 1.12 9.94
CA ALA A 13 -14.29 1.88 9.58
C ALA A 13 -14.34 3.37 10.02
N THR A 14 -13.25 3.99 10.48
CA THR A 14 -13.24 5.42 10.87
C THR A 14 -12.95 6.38 9.71
N GLY A 15 -13.15 5.96 8.46
CA GLY A 15 -13.05 6.85 7.29
C GLY A 15 -11.64 7.11 6.74
N LYS A 16 -10.64 6.26 7.06
CA LYS A 16 -9.26 6.41 6.53
C LYS A 16 -9.23 6.47 5.00
N SER A 17 -9.72 5.45 4.32
CA SER A 17 -9.76 5.44 2.85
C SER A 17 -10.69 6.52 2.30
N ALA A 18 -11.81 6.81 2.96
CA ALA A 18 -12.74 7.88 2.58
C ALA A 18 -12.10 9.28 2.61
N SER A 19 -11.09 9.51 3.45
CA SER A 19 -10.37 10.78 3.51
C SER A 19 -9.62 11.13 2.22
N LEU A 20 -9.36 10.14 1.36
CA LEU A 20 -8.68 10.30 0.07
C LEU A 20 -9.59 10.90 -1.02
N GLN A 21 -10.91 10.95 -0.80
CA GLN A 21 -11.90 11.34 -1.80
C GLN A 21 -11.67 12.73 -2.42
N LYS A 22 -11.08 13.66 -1.64
CA LYS A 22 -10.90 15.06 -2.04
C LYS A 22 -9.52 15.35 -2.65
N ILE A 23 -8.72 14.33 -2.93
CA ILE A 23 -7.45 14.51 -3.63
C ILE A 23 -7.73 15.05 -5.04
N LYS A 24 -7.12 16.19 -5.37
CA LYS A 24 -7.21 16.81 -6.71
C LYS A 24 -6.38 16.02 -7.71
N ASN A 25 -6.78 16.06 -8.98
CA ASN A 25 -6.12 15.33 -10.07
C ASN A 25 -5.95 13.85 -9.73
N PRO A 26 -7.07 13.11 -9.53
CA PRO A 26 -7.06 11.73 -9.08
C PRO A 26 -6.26 10.79 -10.02
N GLU A 27 -6.19 11.10 -11.31
CA GLU A 27 -5.34 10.39 -12.27
C GLU A 27 -3.84 10.45 -11.96
N GLY A 28 -3.39 11.38 -11.12
CA GLY A 28 -2.01 11.47 -10.62
C GLY A 28 -1.77 10.69 -9.33
N VAL A 29 -2.73 9.86 -8.90
CA VAL A 29 -2.64 9.01 -7.71
C VAL A 29 -2.38 7.56 -8.13
N LEU A 30 -1.33 6.94 -7.58
CA LEU A 30 -1.16 5.50 -7.56
C LEU A 30 -1.77 4.95 -6.27
N TYR A 31 -2.72 4.03 -6.37
CA TYR A 31 -3.35 3.39 -5.24
C TYR A 31 -2.99 1.90 -5.23
N LEU A 32 -2.11 1.51 -4.29
CA LEU A 32 -1.66 0.14 -4.08
C LEU A 32 -2.57 -0.52 -3.03
N ASN A 33 -3.56 -1.28 -3.52
CA ASN A 33 -4.58 -1.95 -2.74
C ASN A 33 -4.06 -3.31 -2.22
N CYS A 34 -3.69 -3.36 -0.95
CA CYS A 34 -3.25 -4.57 -0.26
C CYS A 34 -4.43 -5.30 0.44
N GLU A 35 -5.62 -4.68 0.52
CA GLU A 35 -6.84 -5.27 1.10
C GLU A 35 -7.59 -6.18 0.11
N ALA A 36 -6.86 -7.02 -0.64
CA ALA A 36 -7.43 -8.03 -1.55
C ALA A 36 -8.45 -7.49 -2.56
N GLY A 37 -8.26 -6.27 -3.07
CA GLY A 37 -9.14 -5.68 -4.09
C GLY A 37 -10.45 -5.12 -3.55
N LYS A 38 -10.57 -4.94 -2.23
CA LYS A 38 -11.71 -4.24 -1.62
C LYS A 38 -11.81 -2.82 -2.19
N PRO A 39 -12.98 -2.40 -2.71
CA PRO A 39 -13.12 -1.12 -3.39
C PRO A 39 -13.12 0.05 -2.41
N LEU A 40 -12.69 1.22 -2.89
CA LEU A 40 -12.85 2.48 -2.19
C LEU A 40 -14.34 2.83 -2.02
N PRO A 41 -14.74 3.50 -0.93
CA PRO A 41 -16.14 3.84 -0.66
C PRO A 41 -16.65 5.04 -1.49
N PHE A 42 -15.99 5.35 -2.61
CA PHE A 42 -16.31 6.43 -3.52
C PHE A 42 -15.74 6.14 -4.92
N ASN A 43 -16.34 6.74 -5.95
CA ASN A 43 -15.82 6.65 -7.32
C ASN A 43 -14.51 7.43 -7.45
N HIS A 44 -13.51 6.85 -8.09
CA HIS A 44 -12.20 7.46 -8.30
C HIS A 44 -11.69 7.26 -9.73
N LYS A 45 -10.65 8.02 -10.08
CA LYS A 45 -9.83 7.83 -11.29
C LYS A 45 -8.38 7.47 -10.97
N PHE A 46 -8.13 7.01 -9.73
CA PHE A 46 -6.80 6.58 -9.30
C PHE A 46 -6.28 5.44 -10.19
N ASN A 47 -4.97 5.39 -10.38
CA ASN A 47 -4.31 4.24 -10.95
C ASN A 47 -4.25 3.14 -9.88
N GLU A 48 -5.27 2.28 -9.83
CA GLU A 48 -5.35 1.21 -8.84
C GLU A 48 -4.56 -0.03 -9.26
N ARG A 49 -3.85 -0.63 -8.29
CA ARG A 49 -3.19 -1.93 -8.41
C ARG A 49 -3.54 -2.79 -7.20
N ILE A 50 -4.09 -3.97 -7.46
CA ILE A 50 -4.30 -4.98 -6.42
C ILE A 50 -2.96 -5.67 -6.16
N ILE A 51 -2.50 -5.61 -4.91
CA ILE A 51 -1.26 -6.21 -4.46
C ILE A 51 -1.53 -7.64 -4.01
N THR A 52 -0.95 -8.60 -4.73
CA THR A 52 -0.99 -10.02 -4.39
C THR A 52 0.32 -10.51 -3.79
N ASP A 53 1.41 -9.76 -3.96
CA ASP A 53 2.73 -10.02 -3.39
C ASP A 53 3.27 -8.72 -2.75
N PRO A 54 3.48 -8.70 -1.42
CA PRO A 54 3.93 -7.51 -0.69
C PRO A 54 5.36 -7.07 -1.05
N LEU A 55 6.22 -7.96 -1.56
CA LEU A 55 7.59 -7.63 -1.97
C LEU A 55 7.61 -6.73 -3.22
N THR A 56 6.51 -6.64 -3.97
CA THR A 56 6.41 -5.79 -5.16
C THR A 56 6.21 -4.31 -4.84
N VAL A 57 5.72 -3.98 -3.64
CA VAL A 57 5.35 -2.60 -3.26
C VAL A 57 6.52 -1.62 -3.37
N PRO A 58 7.74 -1.91 -2.87
CA PRO A 58 8.89 -1.02 -3.06
C PRO A 58 9.20 -0.74 -4.53
N GLY A 59 9.10 -1.75 -5.41
CA GLY A 59 9.32 -1.59 -6.84
C GLY A 59 8.27 -0.70 -7.51
N TRP A 60 7.00 -0.82 -7.10
CA TRP A 60 5.94 0.09 -7.55
C TRP A 60 6.21 1.53 -7.13
N ILE A 61 6.59 1.75 -5.86
CA ILE A 61 6.94 3.07 -5.35
C ILE A 61 8.11 3.66 -6.14
N GLU A 62 9.18 2.90 -6.33
CA GLU A 62 10.36 3.36 -7.07
C GLU A 62 10.03 3.71 -8.52
N ALA A 63 9.31 2.84 -9.23
CA ALA A 63 8.99 3.04 -10.64
C ALA A 63 8.05 4.23 -10.87
N TRP A 64 7.05 4.42 -9.99
CA TRP A 64 6.05 5.47 -10.16
C TRP A 64 6.49 6.81 -9.59
N SER A 65 7.38 6.84 -8.60
CA SER A 65 7.95 8.10 -8.10
C SER A 65 8.75 8.87 -9.16
N LYS A 66 9.19 8.19 -10.24
CA LYS A 66 9.93 8.77 -11.37
C LYS A 66 9.03 9.40 -12.44
N LYS A 67 7.71 9.24 -12.33
CA LYS A 67 6.73 9.73 -13.31
C LYS A 67 6.24 11.13 -12.93
N GLU A 68 6.35 12.09 -13.84
CA GLU A 68 6.00 13.49 -13.57
C GLU A 68 4.50 13.69 -13.32
N GLU A 69 3.65 12.84 -13.91
CA GLU A 69 2.21 12.88 -13.74
C GLU A 69 1.73 12.38 -12.37
N ILE A 70 2.60 11.71 -11.61
CA ILE A 70 2.26 11.09 -10.33
C ILE A 70 2.69 12.00 -9.18
N HIS A 71 1.72 12.52 -8.45
CA HIS A 71 1.96 13.39 -7.30
C HIS A 71 1.76 12.69 -5.96
N THR A 72 1.01 11.58 -5.93
CA THR A 72 0.70 10.84 -4.69
C THR A 72 0.75 9.34 -4.92
N ILE A 73 1.36 8.62 -3.98
CA ILE A 73 1.32 7.16 -3.88
C ILE A 73 0.66 6.79 -2.55
N VAL A 74 -0.36 5.94 -2.61
CA VAL A 74 -1.10 5.44 -1.44
C VAL A 74 -0.89 3.94 -1.33
N VAL A 75 -0.54 3.47 -0.13
CA VAL A 75 -0.52 2.05 0.22
C VAL A 75 -1.69 1.79 1.18
N ASP A 76 -2.74 1.12 0.72
CA ASP A 76 -3.94 0.83 1.51
C ASP A 76 -4.17 -0.68 1.62
N SER A 77 -3.84 -1.34 2.73
CA SER A 77 -3.19 -0.78 3.92
C SER A 77 -1.91 -1.50 4.31
N LEU A 78 -1.06 -0.77 5.05
CA LEU A 78 0.21 -1.28 5.55
C LEU A 78 0.02 -2.54 6.39
N SER A 79 -1.02 -2.60 7.24
CA SER A 79 -1.31 -3.78 8.06
C SER A 79 -1.59 -5.01 7.21
N PHE A 80 -2.45 -4.90 6.19
CA PHE A 80 -2.72 -6.02 5.29
C PHE A 80 -1.49 -6.42 4.47
N MET A 81 -0.68 -5.47 4.02
CA MET A 81 0.59 -5.78 3.34
C MET A 81 1.54 -6.60 4.24
N MET A 82 1.59 -6.23 5.53
CA MET A 82 2.43 -6.91 6.53
C MET A 82 1.89 -8.31 6.86
N GLU A 83 0.57 -8.49 6.95
CA GLU A 83 -0.09 -9.79 7.10
C GLU A 83 0.12 -10.70 5.88
N GLN A 84 0.05 -10.14 4.66
CA GLN A 84 0.38 -10.86 3.43
C GLN A 84 1.83 -11.36 3.45
N TYR A 85 2.77 -10.53 3.91
CA TYR A 85 4.18 -10.93 4.00
C TYR A 85 4.36 -12.08 4.96
N GLU A 86 3.76 -11.97 6.15
CA GLU A 86 3.82 -13.02 7.16
C GLU A 86 3.27 -14.35 6.62
N SER A 87 2.09 -14.30 6.00
CA SER A 87 1.43 -15.47 5.43
C SER A 87 2.21 -16.11 4.28
N GLN A 88 2.92 -15.34 3.46
CA GLN A 88 3.57 -15.84 2.25
C GLN A 88 5.05 -16.21 2.45
N TYR A 89 5.76 -15.51 3.34
CA TYR A 89 7.22 -15.61 3.46
C TYR A 89 7.71 -15.98 4.86
N VAL A 90 6.90 -15.82 5.91
CA VAL A 90 7.31 -16.12 7.29
C VAL A 90 6.76 -17.47 7.75
N ILE A 91 5.44 -17.63 7.75
CA ILE A 91 4.76 -18.86 8.21
C ILE A 91 5.20 -20.12 7.43
N PRO A 92 5.31 -20.10 6.08
CA PRO A 92 5.68 -21.30 5.34
C PRO A 92 7.19 -21.56 5.29
N ALA A 93 8.03 -20.71 5.89
CA ALA A 93 9.48 -20.83 5.77
C ALA A 93 10.04 -22.06 6.50
N THR A 94 10.89 -22.83 5.82
CA THR A 94 11.61 -23.97 6.43
C THR A 94 12.42 -23.58 7.67
N ASN A 95 12.99 -22.36 7.67
CA ASN A 95 13.69 -21.78 8.81
C ASN A 95 12.91 -20.57 9.34
N GLY A 96 11.84 -20.83 10.10
CA GLY A 96 10.97 -19.80 10.66
C GLY A 96 11.71 -18.79 11.54
N MET A 97 12.71 -19.21 12.31
CA MET A 97 13.47 -18.31 13.20
C MET A 97 14.23 -17.25 12.40
N LYS A 98 14.84 -17.64 11.28
CA LYS A 98 15.48 -16.70 10.35
C LYS A 98 14.45 -15.82 9.64
N ALA A 99 13.30 -16.37 9.23
CA ALA A 99 12.27 -15.62 8.53
C ALA A 99 11.66 -14.51 9.41
N TRP A 100 11.38 -14.80 10.69
CA TRP A 100 10.97 -13.79 11.67
C TRP A 100 12.03 -12.72 11.91
N GLY A 101 13.31 -13.12 11.97
CA GLY A 101 14.42 -12.18 12.06
C GLY A 101 14.48 -11.22 10.87
N ASN A 102 14.26 -11.71 9.65
CA ASN A 102 14.21 -10.88 8.45
C ASN A 102 12.99 -9.95 8.41
N TYR A 103 11.83 -10.40 8.89
CA TYR A 103 10.60 -9.59 8.92
C TYR A 103 10.66 -8.41 9.89
N ALA A 104 11.40 -8.58 10.99
CA ALA A 104 11.54 -7.56 12.03
C ALA A 104 12.58 -6.46 11.69
N GLN A 105 13.30 -6.58 10.57
CA GLN A 105 14.32 -5.61 10.13
C GLN A 105 13.81 -4.60 9.11
#